data_AF-A0A540KBC6-F1
#
_entry.id   AF-A0A540KBC6-F1
#
_cell.length_a   1.000
_cell.length_b   1.000
_cell.length_c   1.000
_cell.angle_alpha   90.00
_cell.angle_beta   90.00
_cell.angle_gamma   90.00
#
_symmetry.space_group_name_H-M   'P 1'
#
loop_
_entity.id
_entity.type
_entity.pdbx_description
1 polymer ?
#
loop_
_entity_poly.entity_id
_entity_poly.type
_entity_poly.pdbx_seq_one_letter_code
_entity_poly.pdbx_strand_id
1 'polypeptide(L)'
;MQSLVSKVPIMVVEGNHEIEEQAENKTFEAYSSRFAFQSEESGSSSTFYYSFNAGGIHFIMLGAYTDFSKSGKQYKWLEQDLANVDRSTTPWLLDTWHHPWYSTYEVHYREAECMRLEMEELLYSYGVDIVFNGHVSNDNHQ
;
A
#
# COMPACT_ATOMS: atom_id res chain seq x y z
N MET A 1 -13.69 12.06 -11.61
CA MET A 1 -12.35 12.50 -11.12
C MET A 1 -11.52 13.33 -12.12
N GLN A 2 -11.87 13.42 -13.41
CA GLN A 2 -11.03 14.08 -14.43
C GLN A 2 -10.60 15.53 -14.10
N SER A 3 -11.50 16.36 -13.57
CA SER A 3 -11.21 17.77 -13.25
C SER A 3 -10.05 17.95 -12.27
N LEU A 4 -9.84 16.97 -11.39
CA LEU A 4 -8.75 16.95 -10.42
C LEU A 4 -7.52 16.22 -10.97
N VAL A 5 -7.70 14.97 -11.39
CA VAL A 5 -6.59 14.06 -11.76
C VAL A 5 -5.84 14.52 -13.02
N SER A 6 -6.45 15.36 -13.87
CA SER A 6 -5.74 16.00 -14.99
C SER A 6 -4.75 17.09 -14.59
N LYS A 7 -4.76 17.53 -13.32
CA LYS A 7 -3.98 18.66 -12.82
C LYS A 7 -3.13 18.32 -11.58
N VAL A 8 -3.54 17.31 -10.84
CA VAL A 8 -2.89 16.90 -9.59
C VAL A 8 -2.58 15.40 -9.70
N PRO A 9 -1.31 14.99 -9.53
CA PRO A 9 -0.95 13.58 -9.50
C PRO A 9 -1.74 12.84 -8.40
N ILE A 10 -2.21 11.64 -8.74
CA ILE A 10 -2.86 10.74 -7.79
C ILE A 10 -2.10 9.41 -7.80
N MET A 11 -1.81 8.91 -6.60
CA MET A 11 -1.16 7.63 -6.36
C MET A 11 -2.21 6.72 -5.74
N VAL A 12 -2.34 5.50 -6.25
CA VAL A 12 -3.38 4.56 -5.82
C VAL A 12 -2.76 3.22 -5.43
N VAL A 13 -3.29 2.62 -4.37
CA VAL A 13 -3.02 1.24 -3.98
C VAL A 13 -4.34 0.50 -3.97
N GLU A 14 -4.31 -0.79 -4.28
CA GLU A 14 -5.49 -1.62 -4.36
C GLU A 14 -6.18 -1.80 -2.99
N GLY A 15 -7.49 -1.99 -3.01
CA GLY A 15 -8.28 -2.52 -1.91
C GLY A 15 -9.14 -3.73 -2.34
N ASN A 16 -9.95 -4.27 -1.42
CA ASN A 16 -10.81 -5.44 -1.72
C ASN A 16 -11.77 -5.18 -2.87
N HIS A 17 -12.23 -3.95 -3.00
CA HIS A 17 -13.20 -3.60 -4.03
C HIS A 17 -12.60 -3.63 -5.44
N GLU A 18 -11.26 -3.60 -5.55
CA GLU A 18 -10.55 -3.76 -6.81
C GLU A 18 -10.32 -5.24 -7.17
N ILE A 19 -10.61 -6.22 -6.29
CA ILE A 19 -10.47 -7.65 -6.62
C ILE A 19 -11.29 -7.99 -7.86
N GLU A 20 -12.54 -7.51 -7.95
CA GLU A 20 -13.42 -7.59 -9.13
C GLU A 20 -13.33 -8.93 -9.89
N GLU A 21 -13.55 -10.06 -9.21
CA GLU A 21 -13.37 -11.40 -9.81
C GLU A 21 -14.23 -11.59 -11.07
N GLN A 22 -13.59 -12.05 -12.14
CA GLN A 22 -14.21 -12.30 -13.45
C GLN A 22 -14.04 -13.76 -13.90
N ALA A 23 -14.59 -14.09 -15.07
CA ALA A 23 -14.31 -15.36 -15.73
C ALA A 23 -12.79 -15.60 -15.84
N GLU A 24 -12.40 -16.88 -15.84
CA GLU A 24 -10.98 -17.30 -15.87
C GLU A 24 -10.16 -16.86 -14.63
N ASN A 25 -10.83 -16.63 -13.49
CA ASN A 25 -10.23 -16.22 -12.21
C ASN A 25 -9.39 -14.93 -12.32
N LYS A 26 -9.75 -14.03 -13.24
CA LYS A 26 -9.09 -12.73 -13.37
C LYS A 26 -9.54 -11.82 -12.24
N THR A 27 -8.60 -11.08 -11.68
CA THR A 27 -8.82 -10.12 -10.59
C THR A 27 -8.01 -8.84 -10.86
N PHE A 28 -8.43 -7.70 -10.31
CA PHE A 28 -7.72 -6.42 -10.42
C PHE A 28 -7.50 -5.89 -11.85
N GLU A 29 -8.29 -6.37 -12.83
CA GLU A 29 -8.15 -5.99 -14.25
C GLU A 29 -8.38 -4.50 -14.46
N ALA A 30 -9.44 -3.94 -13.86
CA ALA A 30 -9.74 -2.51 -13.98
C ALA A 30 -8.65 -1.66 -13.30
N TYR A 31 -8.25 -2.01 -12.08
CA TYR A 31 -7.19 -1.32 -11.34
C TYR A 31 -5.87 -1.30 -12.13
N SER A 32 -5.40 -2.49 -12.55
CA SER A 32 -4.10 -2.63 -13.18
C SER A 32 -4.02 -2.03 -14.59
N SER A 33 -5.16 -1.88 -15.28
CA SER A 33 -5.21 -1.32 -16.63
C SER A 33 -5.48 0.19 -16.70
N ARG A 34 -6.07 0.78 -15.65
CA ARG A 34 -6.55 2.18 -15.69
C ARG A 34 -5.60 3.17 -15.02
N PHE A 35 -4.82 2.73 -14.05
CA PHE A 35 -3.92 3.58 -13.29
C PHE A 35 -2.46 3.39 -13.71
N ALA A 36 -1.66 4.42 -13.51
CA ALA A 36 -0.21 4.36 -13.69
C ALA A 36 0.46 4.16 -12.34
N PHE A 37 1.51 3.35 -12.32
CA PHE A 37 2.25 2.96 -11.13
C PHE A 37 3.75 3.11 -11.39
N GLN A 38 4.50 3.52 -10.37
CA GLN A 38 5.95 3.67 -10.42
C GLN A 38 6.64 2.35 -10.06
N SER A 39 6.04 1.23 -10.47
CA SER A 39 6.49 -0.10 -10.07
C SER A 39 7.92 -0.36 -10.56
N GLU A 40 8.21 -0.11 -11.84
CA GLU A 40 9.53 -0.36 -12.40
C GLU A 40 10.59 0.58 -11.81
N GLU A 41 10.25 1.85 -11.67
CA GLU A 41 11.14 2.88 -11.09
C GLU A 41 11.47 2.60 -9.62
N SER A 42 10.55 1.97 -8.89
CA SER A 42 10.74 1.56 -7.50
C SER A 42 11.32 0.15 -7.34
N GLY A 43 11.71 -0.51 -8.44
CA GLY A 43 12.21 -1.90 -8.42
C GLY A 43 11.16 -2.96 -8.07
N SER A 44 9.87 -2.61 -8.07
CA SER A 44 8.76 -3.55 -7.94
C SER A 44 8.40 -4.16 -9.30
N SER A 45 7.95 -5.42 -9.29
CA SER A 45 7.41 -6.10 -10.47
C SER A 45 5.87 -6.17 -10.45
N SER A 46 5.22 -5.38 -9.58
CA SER A 46 3.80 -5.47 -9.27
C SER A 46 3.14 -4.09 -9.30
N THR A 47 1.90 -4.03 -9.75
CA THR A 47 1.03 -2.83 -9.64
C THR A 47 0.44 -2.68 -8.23
N PHE A 48 0.59 -3.68 -7.35
CA PHE A 48 -0.01 -3.69 -6.01
C PHE A 48 0.86 -3.08 -4.93
N TYR A 49 2.18 -3.00 -5.16
CA TYR A 49 3.11 -2.40 -4.21
C TYR A 49 4.26 -1.74 -4.95
N TYR A 50 4.63 -0.55 -4.51
CA TYR A 50 5.66 0.29 -5.12
C TYR A 50 6.01 1.44 -4.17
N SER A 51 7.07 2.17 -4.45
CA SER A 51 7.48 3.34 -3.66
C SER A 51 7.78 4.53 -4.56
N PHE A 52 7.82 5.74 -3.98
CA PHE A 52 8.23 6.94 -4.69
C PHE A 52 8.66 8.03 -3.71
N ASN A 53 9.49 8.96 -4.20
CA ASN A 53 9.88 10.15 -3.45
C ASN A 53 9.08 11.36 -3.90
N ALA A 54 8.59 12.16 -2.95
CA ALA A 54 8.02 13.48 -3.23
C ALA A 54 8.56 14.49 -2.23
N GLY A 55 9.50 15.33 -2.70
CA GLY A 55 10.26 16.21 -1.81
C GLY A 55 11.10 15.39 -0.82
N GLY A 56 11.05 15.75 0.47
CA GLY A 56 11.77 15.05 1.55
C GLY A 56 11.02 13.86 2.15
N ILE A 57 10.08 13.27 1.40
CA ILE A 57 9.25 12.13 1.86
C ILE A 57 9.47 10.96 0.91
N HIS A 58 9.76 9.79 1.50
CA HIS A 58 9.69 8.50 0.83
C HIS A 58 8.35 7.84 1.17
N PHE A 59 7.56 7.55 0.14
CA PHE A 59 6.25 6.90 0.27
C PHE A 59 6.36 5.43 -0.15
N ILE A 60 5.82 4.54 0.68
CA ILE A 60 5.71 3.11 0.39
C ILE A 60 4.23 2.74 0.28
N MET A 61 3.83 2.20 -0.87
CA MET A 61 2.51 1.67 -1.14
C MET A 61 2.57 0.15 -1.01
N LEU A 62 1.87 -0.44 -0.04
CA LEU A 62 1.85 -1.89 0.20
C LEU A 62 0.51 -2.50 -0.19
N GLY A 63 0.57 -3.65 -0.87
CA GLY A 63 -0.60 -4.42 -1.29
C GLY A 63 -1.05 -5.36 -0.19
N ALA A 64 -2.31 -5.23 0.23
CA ALA A 64 -2.90 -6.04 1.29
C ALA A 64 -3.51 -7.35 0.75
N TYR A 65 -3.72 -7.46 -0.56
CA TYR A 65 -4.35 -8.61 -1.22
C TYR A 65 -3.39 -9.38 -2.14
N THR A 66 -2.09 -9.24 -1.89
CA THR A 66 -1.00 -10.05 -2.47
C THR A 66 -0.17 -10.66 -1.34
N ASP A 67 0.64 -11.68 -1.65
CA ASP A 67 1.50 -12.34 -0.65
C ASP A 67 2.44 -11.34 0.05
N PHE A 68 2.17 -11.11 1.34
CA PHE A 68 2.91 -10.25 2.25
C PHE A 68 3.74 -11.05 3.27
N SER A 69 3.83 -12.38 3.14
CA SER A 69 4.64 -13.20 4.04
C SER A 69 6.12 -12.82 3.94
N LYS A 70 6.89 -13.04 5.01
CA LYS A 70 8.36 -12.88 5.04
C LYS A 70 9.09 -13.60 3.90
N SER A 71 8.48 -14.66 3.35
CA SER A 71 9.03 -15.41 2.21
C SER A 71 8.65 -14.87 0.84
N GLY A 72 7.61 -14.03 0.79
CA GLY A 72 6.96 -13.51 -0.41
C GLY A 72 7.77 -12.44 -1.14
N LYS A 73 7.35 -12.14 -2.37
CA LYS A 73 8.02 -11.15 -3.23
C LYS A 73 7.89 -9.73 -2.69
N GLN A 74 6.70 -9.37 -2.19
CA GLN A 74 6.45 -8.04 -1.64
C GLN A 74 7.35 -7.75 -0.44
N TYR A 75 7.45 -8.70 0.51
CA TYR A 75 8.27 -8.50 1.71
C TYR A 75 9.75 -8.31 1.36
N LYS A 76 10.29 -9.15 0.46
CA LYS A 76 11.68 -9.03 0.01
C LYS A 76 11.95 -7.72 -0.73
N TRP A 77 10.99 -7.26 -1.53
CA TRP A 77 11.07 -5.95 -2.17
C TRP A 77 11.08 -4.83 -1.11
N LEU A 78 10.17 -4.88 -0.14
CA LEU A 78 10.08 -3.91 0.95
C LEU A 78 11.38 -3.82 1.76
N GLU A 79 11.99 -4.97 2.09
CA GLU A 79 13.30 -4.99 2.76
C GLU A 79 14.38 -4.27 1.96
N GLN A 80 14.39 -4.43 0.64
CA GLN A 80 15.35 -3.78 -0.25
C GLN A 80 15.07 -2.29 -0.40
N ASP A 81 13.80 -1.91 -0.56
CA ASP A 81 13.36 -0.53 -0.69
C ASP A 81 13.73 0.28 0.56
N LEU A 82 13.37 -0.23 1.75
CA LEU A 82 13.71 0.38 3.05
C LEU A 82 15.22 0.52 3.26
N ALA A 83 16.01 -0.49 2.88
CA ALA A 83 17.47 -0.45 2.99
C ALA A 83 18.10 0.64 2.11
N ASN A 84 17.42 1.07 1.05
CA ASN A 84 17.89 2.11 0.13
C ASN A 84 17.43 3.52 0.53
N VAL A 85 16.60 3.67 1.56
CA VAL A 85 16.12 4.98 2.03
C VAL A 85 17.24 5.72 2.75
N ASP A 86 17.70 6.83 2.16
CA ASP A 86 18.58 7.79 2.83
C ASP A 86 17.75 8.84 3.58
N ARG A 87 17.64 8.68 4.89
CA ARG A 87 16.90 9.61 5.77
C ARG A 87 17.51 11.02 5.84
N SER A 88 18.72 11.26 5.32
CA SER A 88 19.24 12.63 5.18
C SER A 88 18.66 13.35 3.96
N THR A 89 18.26 12.60 2.93
CA THR A 89 17.63 13.10 1.70
C THR A 89 16.11 13.10 1.82
N THR A 90 15.52 12.00 2.30
CA THR A 90 14.08 11.83 2.56
C THR A 90 13.86 11.55 4.05
N PRO A 91 13.87 12.59 4.91
CA PRO A 91 13.74 12.41 6.35
C PRO A 91 12.43 11.78 6.81
N TRP A 92 11.37 11.92 6.03
CA TRP A 92 10.06 11.33 6.31
C TRP A 92 9.86 10.03 5.54
N LEU A 93 9.41 9.00 6.25
CA LEU A 93 9.05 7.69 5.73
C LEU A 93 7.57 7.42 6.02
N LEU A 94 6.77 7.37 4.96
CA LEU A 94 5.32 7.24 5.04
C LEU A 94 4.86 5.99 4.32
N ASP A 95 4.00 5.20 4.96
CA ASP A 95 3.48 3.99 4.37
C ASP A 95 1.96 4.08 4.17
N THR A 96 1.45 3.36 3.19
CA THR A 96 0.01 3.20 3.02
C THR A 96 -0.35 1.83 2.45
N TRP A 97 -1.48 1.32 2.91
CA TRP A 97 -2.16 0.12 2.41
C TRP A 97 -3.63 0.19 2.80
N HIS A 98 -4.45 -0.70 2.25
CA HIS A 98 -5.90 -0.59 2.40
C HIS A 98 -6.41 -0.84 3.82
N HIS A 99 -6.15 -2.03 4.40
CA HIS A 99 -6.72 -2.43 5.70
C HIS A 99 -5.95 -1.90 6.92
N PRO A 100 -6.59 -1.19 7.86
CA PRO A 100 -5.90 -0.72 9.05
C PRO A 100 -5.54 -1.87 10.00
N TRP A 101 -4.31 -1.84 10.52
CA TRP A 101 -3.85 -2.75 11.58
C TRP A 101 -4.43 -2.39 12.96
N TYR A 102 -4.66 -1.09 13.19
CA TYR A 102 -5.03 -0.51 14.48
C TYR A 102 -6.38 0.21 14.46
N SER A 103 -7.38 -0.37 13.78
CA SER A 103 -8.76 0.12 13.91
C SER A 103 -9.41 -0.39 15.20
N THR A 104 -10.18 0.48 15.85
CA THR A 104 -10.98 0.17 17.04
C THR A 104 -12.48 0.05 16.75
N TYR A 105 -12.89 0.22 15.49
CA TYR A 105 -14.27 -0.03 15.06
C TYR A 105 -14.57 -1.53 15.01
N GLU A 106 -15.84 -1.88 15.23
CA GLU A 106 -16.30 -3.27 15.17
C GLU A 106 -16.19 -3.85 13.76
N VAL A 107 -16.57 -3.05 12.76
CA VAL A 107 -16.46 -3.41 11.35
C VAL A 107 -14.98 -3.51 10.98
N HIS A 108 -14.59 -4.66 10.42
CA HIS A 108 -13.21 -4.99 10.04
C HIS A 108 -12.21 -5.01 11.23
N TYR A 109 -12.70 -5.24 12.46
CA TYR A 109 -11.83 -5.33 13.65
C TYR A 109 -10.78 -6.44 13.52
N ARG A 110 -9.49 -6.05 13.55
CA ARG A 110 -8.32 -6.94 13.44
C ARG A 110 -8.29 -7.81 12.17
N GLU A 111 -8.94 -7.39 11.10
CA GLU A 111 -9.01 -8.16 9.85
C GLU A 111 -7.63 -8.40 9.21
N ALA A 112 -6.73 -7.41 9.29
CA ALA A 112 -5.38 -7.47 8.72
C ALA A 112 -4.28 -7.88 9.72
N GLU A 113 -4.64 -8.62 10.78
CA GLU A 113 -3.69 -9.02 11.83
C GLU A 113 -2.52 -9.86 11.27
N CYS A 114 -2.76 -10.70 10.26
CA CYS A 114 -1.70 -11.48 9.61
C CYS A 114 -0.65 -10.58 8.95
N MET A 115 -1.08 -9.53 8.24
CA MET A 115 -0.15 -8.59 7.60
C MET A 115 0.65 -7.81 8.65
N ARG A 116 0.00 -7.39 9.76
CA ARG A 116 0.66 -6.76 10.89
C ARG A 116 1.77 -7.65 11.48
N LEU A 117 1.46 -8.92 11.75
CA LEU A 117 2.43 -9.87 12.33
C LEU A 117 3.63 -10.13 11.41
N GLU A 118 3.44 -10.09 10.10
CA GLU A 118 4.52 -10.30 9.13
C GLU A 118 5.42 -9.05 9.03
N MET A 119 4.82 -7.86 8.86
CA MET A 119 5.54 -6.66 8.41
C MET A 119 5.84 -5.61 9.48
N GLU A 120 5.10 -5.56 10.60
CA GLU A 120 5.22 -4.48 11.58
C GLU A 120 6.63 -4.33 12.15
N GLU A 121 7.27 -5.45 12.50
CA GLU A 121 8.63 -5.44 13.06
C GLU A 121 9.64 -4.83 12.08
N LEU A 122 9.50 -5.14 10.78
CA LEU A 122 10.37 -4.59 9.74
C LEU A 122 10.18 -3.08 9.62
N LEU A 123 8.92 -2.63 9.45
CA LEU A 123 8.58 -1.21 9.32
C LEU A 123 9.03 -0.41 10.54
N TYR A 124 8.81 -0.95 11.74
CA TYR A 124 9.26 -0.36 12.99
C TYR A 124 10.79 -0.24 13.05
N SER A 125 11.53 -1.27 12.61
CA SER A 125 13.00 -1.26 12.65
C SER A 125 13.63 -0.17 11.76
N TYR A 126 12.94 0.24 10.69
CA TYR A 126 13.33 1.34 9.80
C TYR A 126 12.74 2.71 10.18
N GLY A 127 11.93 2.75 11.25
CA GLY A 127 11.38 3.99 11.78
C GLY A 127 10.39 4.67 10.85
N VAL A 128 9.41 3.93 10.34
CA VAL A 128 8.26 4.51 9.62
C VAL A 128 7.57 5.54 10.53
N ASP A 129 7.34 6.74 10.00
CA ASP A 129 6.82 7.86 10.78
C ASP A 129 5.30 7.87 10.87
N ILE A 130 4.62 7.61 9.74
CA ILE A 130 3.17 7.69 9.62
C ILE A 130 2.67 6.60 8.66
N VAL A 131 1.56 5.96 9.05
CA VAL A 131 0.82 5.01 8.21
C VAL A 131 -0.56 5.57 7.89
N PHE A 132 -0.96 5.54 6.62
CA PHE A 132 -2.31 5.88 6.18
C PHE A 132 -3.07 4.65 5.68
N ASN A 133 -4.30 4.46 6.16
CA ASN A 133 -5.18 3.37 5.73
C ASN A 133 -6.57 3.86 5.34
N GLY A 134 -7.31 3.01 4.64
CA GLY A 134 -8.72 3.19 4.31
C GLY A 134 -9.58 2.09 4.93
N HIS A 135 -10.42 1.47 4.10
CA HIS A 135 -11.27 0.29 4.39
C HIS A 135 -12.39 0.50 5.43
N VAL A 136 -12.05 0.93 6.63
CA VAL A 136 -13.03 1.11 7.72
C VAL A 136 -13.85 2.37 7.46
N SER A 137 -15.13 2.18 7.14
CA SER A 137 -16.11 3.25 7.00
C SER A 137 -17.16 3.14 8.12
N ASN A 138 -17.33 4.21 8.89
CA ASN A 138 -18.39 4.32 9.89
C ASN A 138 -19.51 5.21 9.36
N ASP A 139 -20.10 4.83 8.22
CA ASP A 139 -21.35 5.43 7.78
C ASP A 139 -22.49 4.75 8.53
N ASN A 140 -22.82 5.29 9.71
CA ASN A 140 -24.11 5.11 10.35
C ASN A 140 -25.20 5.86 9.58
N HIS A 141 -25.39 5.54 8.30
CA HIS A 141 -26.61 5.92 7.59
C HIS A 141 -27.74 4.99 8.04
N GLN A 142 -28.27 5.28 9.22
CA GLN A 142 -29.72 5.14 9.48
C GLN A 142 -30.46 6.31 8.81
#